data_AF-A0A1E8GKW8-F1
#
_entry.id   AF-A0A1E8GKW8-F1
#
_cell.length_a   1.000
_cell.length_b   1.000
_cell.length_c   1.000
_cell.angle_alpha   90.00
_cell.angle_beta   90.00
_cell.angle_gamma   90.00
#
_symmetry.space_group_name_H-M   'P 1'
#
loop_
_entity.id
_entity.type
_entity.pdbx_description
1 polymer ?
#
loop_
_entity_poly.entity_id
_entity_poly.type
_entity_poly.pdbx_seq_one_letter_code
_entity_poly.pdbx_strand_id
1 'polypeptide(L)'
;MEKFPPSSVVTKNGFFAKDLNTIFLRNNLTSTVHDKTIYHEIKHRDHYPAQYKNNPILCENEADRFMIRKLIEQYMTELDLEPEEFNWTRFVQYYDLPTTTNAEMVQSEFFDYINNLV
;
A
#
# COMPACT_ATOMS: atom_id res chain seq x y z
N MET A 1 -5.38 18.78 24.47
CA MET A 1 -5.84 18.61 23.09
C MET A 1 -4.65 18.93 22.19
N GLU A 2 -3.86 17.93 21.85
CA GLU A 2 -2.77 18.11 20.89
C GLU A 2 -3.40 18.29 19.52
N LYS A 3 -3.05 19.40 18.87
CA LYS A 3 -3.62 19.84 17.60
C LYS A 3 -3.22 18.85 16.50
N PHE A 4 -3.98 18.85 15.41
CA PHE A 4 -3.61 18.39 14.06
C PHE A 4 -2.13 18.09 13.87
N PRO A 5 -1.81 16.97 13.19
CA PRO A 5 -0.60 16.21 13.46
C PRO A 5 0.67 17.05 13.42
N PRO A 6 1.70 16.69 14.22
CA PRO A 6 2.98 17.37 14.22
C PRO A 6 3.48 17.58 12.79
N SER A 7 4.16 18.71 12.55
CA SER A 7 4.62 19.18 11.24
C SER A 7 5.39 18.14 10.40
N SER A 8 5.88 17.05 11.01
CA SER A 8 6.45 15.89 10.36
C SER A 8 5.48 15.04 9.52
N VAL A 9 4.16 15.23 9.64
CA VAL A 9 3.13 14.53 8.83
C VAL A 9 2.84 15.27 7.50
N VAL A 10 3.38 16.47 7.31
CA VAL A 10 3.17 17.31 6.11
C VAL A 10 3.95 16.81 4.88
N THR A 11 4.67 15.69 4.96
CA THR A 11 5.38 15.08 3.82
C THR A 11 4.70 13.83 3.25
N LYS A 12 3.75 13.20 3.97
CA LYS A 12 3.02 12.01 3.49
C LYS A 12 1.71 12.38 2.78
N ASN A 13 1.25 11.53 1.86
CA ASN A 13 -0.02 11.70 1.13
C ASN A 13 -1.26 11.41 2.00
N GLY A 14 -1.08 10.70 3.11
CA GLY A 14 -2.11 10.41 4.09
C GLY A 14 -1.51 9.87 5.40
N PHE A 15 -2.38 9.58 6.36
CA PHE A 15 -2.05 8.86 7.59
C PHE A 15 -3.30 8.23 8.24
N PHE A 16 -3.12 7.08 8.92
CA PHE A 16 -4.14 6.49 9.78
C PHE A 16 -4.12 7.07 11.20
N ALA A 17 -5.21 7.73 11.62
CA ALA A 17 -5.42 8.23 12.97
C ALA A 17 -6.10 7.16 13.83
N LYS A 18 -5.31 6.41 14.62
CA LYS A 18 -5.78 5.27 15.41
C LYS A 18 -6.89 5.62 16.40
N ASP A 19 -6.75 6.72 17.15
CA ASP A 19 -7.74 7.14 18.16
C ASP A 19 -9.10 7.51 17.55
N LEU A 20 -9.10 7.91 16.27
CA LEU A 20 -10.30 8.27 15.53
C LEU A 20 -10.77 7.13 14.62
N ASN A 21 -10.00 6.04 14.52
CA ASN A 21 -10.19 4.97 13.54
C ASN A 21 -10.48 5.51 12.12
N THR A 22 -9.72 6.53 11.69
CA THR A 22 -9.98 7.30 10.47
C THR A 22 -8.69 7.49 9.67
N ILE A 23 -8.76 7.29 8.34
CA ILE A 23 -7.67 7.63 7.42
C ILE A 23 -7.89 9.07 6.92
N PHE A 24 -6.86 9.88 7.02
CA PHE A 24 -6.82 11.22 6.44
C PHE A 24 -5.95 11.20 5.18
N LEU A 25 -6.44 11.80 4.11
CA LEU A 25 -5.73 11.92 2.83
C LEU A 25 -5.62 13.39 2.44
N ARG A 26 -4.60 13.72 1.64
CA ARG A 26 -4.58 15.01 0.93
C ARG A 26 -5.73 15.07 -0.06
N ASN A 27 -6.29 16.27 -0.24
CA ASN A 27 -7.43 16.49 -1.11
C ASN A 27 -7.08 16.51 -2.62
N ASN A 28 -5.80 16.60 -2.98
CA ASN A 28 -5.33 16.82 -4.35
C ASN A 28 -4.50 15.65 -4.90
N LEU A 29 -4.83 14.42 -4.49
CA LEU A 29 -4.18 13.22 -5.03
C LEU A 29 -4.83 12.80 -6.35
N THR A 30 -4.04 12.26 -7.27
CA THR A 30 -4.57 11.51 -8.42
C THR A 30 -5.22 10.22 -7.93
N SER A 31 -6.14 9.64 -8.69
CA SER A 31 -6.82 8.39 -8.29
C SER A 31 -5.84 7.27 -7.95
N THR A 32 -4.80 7.08 -8.76
CA THR A 32 -3.76 6.08 -8.51
C THR A 32 -2.99 6.34 -7.20
N VAL A 33 -2.62 7.59 -6.92
CA VAL A 33 -1.91 7.93 -5.67
C VAL A 33 -2.84 7.82 -4.46
N HIS A 34 -4.11 8.15 -4.64
CA HIS A 34 -5.15 8.01 -3.64
C HIS A 34 -5.31 6.55 -3.22
N ASP A 35 -5.50 5.63 -4.17
CA ASP A 35 -5.73 4.21 -3.88
C ASP A 35 -4.51 3.57 -3.23
N LYS A 36 -3.30 3.86 -3.74
CA LYS A 36 -2.02 3.47 -3.10
C LYS A 36 -1.97 3.89 -1.63
N THR A 37 -2.25 5.16 -1.38
CA THR A 37 -2.21 5.73 -0.02
C THR A 37 -3.25 5.07 0.88
N ILE A 38 -4.47 4.87 0.39
CA ILE A 38 -5.52 4.19 1.18
C ILE A 38 -5.10 2.78 1.56
N TYR A 39 -4.65 1.96 0.61
CA TYR A 39 -4.31 0.58 0.93
C TYR A 39 -3.15 0.50 1.92
N HIS A 40 -2.12 1.33 1.76
CA HIS A 40 -1.01 1.42 2.71
C HIS A 40 -1.50 1.80 4.13
N GLU A 41 -2.31 2.86 4.24
CA GLU A 41 -2.82 3.32 5.54
C GLU A 41 -3.82 2.34 6.18
N ILE A 42 -4.60 1.59 5.39
CA ILE A 42 -5.46 0.52 5.90
C ILE A 42 -4.64 -0.52 6.66
N LYS A 43 -3.45 -0.88 6.16
CA LYS A 43 -2.61 -1.89 6.82
C LYS A 43 -2.10 -1.41 8.18
N HIS A 44 -1.84 -0.12 8.35
CA HIS A 44 -1.44 0.44 9.64
C HIS A 44 -2.48 0.27 10.75
N ARG A 45 -3.75 0.03 10.42
CA ARG A 45 -4.79 -0.33 11.40
C ARG A 45 -4.45 -1.60 12.18
N ASP A 46 -3.79 -2.55 11.53
CA ASP A 46 -3.47 -3.86 12.12
C ASP A 46 -2.24 -3.80 13.03
N HIS A 47 -1.45 -2.72 12.96
CA HIS A 47 -0.24 -2.57 13.75
C HIS A 47 -0.54 -2.02 15.15
N TYR A 48 0.09 -2.64 16.17
CA TYR A 48 0.07 -2.14 17.54
C TYR A 48 1.11 -1.03 17.72
N PRO A 49 0.88 -0.03 18.61
CA PRO A 49 1.86 1.04 18.84
C PRO A 49 3.25 0.53 19.25
N ALA A 50 3.30 -0.58 19.99
CA ALA A 50 4.56 -1.22 20.38
C ALA A 50 5.32 -1.80 19.17
N GLN A 51 4.63 -2.37 18.18
CA GLN A 51 5.26 -2.88 16.96
C GLN A 51 5.86 -1.72 16.15
N TYR A 52 5.10 -0.65 15.94
CA TYR A 52 5.58 0.53 15.24
C TYR A 52 6.79 1.16 15.92
N LYS A 53 6.77 1.23 17.26
CA LYS A 53 7.90 1.75 18.05
C LYS A 53 9.16 0.89 17.95
N ASN A 54 8.99 -0.44 17.96
CA ASN A 54 10.12 -1.37 18.03
C ASN A 54 10.67 -1.74 16.65
N ASN A 55 9.81 -1.83 15.62
CA ASN A 55 10.14 -2.29 14.28
C ASN A 55 9.42 -1.46 13.18
N PRO A 56 9.66 -0.14 13.09
CA PRO A 56 8.94 0.72 12.15
C PRO A 56 9.14 0.30 10.68
N ILE A 57 10.35 -0.13 10.30
CA ILE A 57 10.65 -0.59 8.93
C ILE A 57 9.82 -1.83 8.56
N LEU A 58 9.63 -2.76 9.50
CA LEU A 58 8.78 -3.93 9.27
C LEU A 58 7.34 -3.49 9.01
N CYS A 59 6.81 -2.57 9.82
CA CYS A 59 5.45 -2.07 9.65
C CYS A 59 5.24 -1.38 8.30
N GLU A 60 6.18 -0.55 7.83
CA GLU A 60 6.06 0.11 6.51
C GLU A 60 6.19 -0.93 5.38
N ASN A 61 7.09 -1.93 5.50
CA ASN A 61 7.20 -3.03 4.53
C ASN A 61 5.92 -3.89 4.46
N GLU A 62 5.29 -4.17 5.60
CA GLU A 62 4.01 -4.89 5.66
C GLU A 62 2.88 -4.06 5.03
N ALA A 63 2.88 -2.75 5.24
CA ALA A 63 1.95 -1.82 4.59
C ALA A 63 2.15 -1.77 3.07
N ASP A 64 3.40 -1.72 2.60
CA ASP A 64 3.71 -1.73 1.17
C ASP A 64 3.32 -3.04 0.50
N ARG A 65 3.58 -4.19 1.14
CA ARG A 65 3.13 -5.50 0.64
C ARG A 65 1.62 -5.60 0.54
N PHE A 66 0.90 -5.15 1.57
CA PHE A 66 -0.56 -5.14 1.54
C PHE A 66 -1.10 -4.23 0.43
N MET A 67 -0.53 -3.04 0.26
CA MET A 67 -0.85 -2.15 -0.85
C MET A 67 -0.64 -2.84 -2.20
N ILE A 68 0.53 -3.42 -2.43
CA ILE A 68 0.87 -4.11 -3.69
C ILE A 68 -0.12 -5.24 -3.98
N ARG A 69 -0.45 -6.05 -2.98
CA ARG A 69 -1.45 -7.14 -3.12
C ARG A 69 -2.80 -6.61 -3.59
N LYS A 70 -3.30 -5.52 -3.00
CA LYS A 70 -4.57 -4.91 -3.42
C LYS A 70 -4.52 -4.31 -4.81
N LEU A 71 -3.40 -3.68 -5.18
CA LEU A 71 -3.21 -3.20 -6.54
C LEU A 71 -3.14 -4.34 -7.56
N ILE A 72 -2.55 -5.49 -7.22
CA ILE A 72 -2.56 -6.69 -8.07
C ILE A 72 -3.99 -7.18 -8.27
N GLU A 73 -4.74 -7.43 -7.18
CA GLU A 73 -6.15 -7.86 -7.26
C GLU A 73 -6.98 -6.90 -8.14
N GLN A 74 -6.81 -5.59 -7.95
CA GLN A 74 -7.49 -4.55 -8.72
C GLN A 74 -7.08 -4.57 -10.20
N TYR A 75 -5.77 -4.63 -10.49
CA TYR A 75 -5.23 -4.63 -11.85
C TYR A 75 -5.67 -5.86 -12.65
N MET A 76 -5.64 -7.05 -12.04
CA MET A 76 -6.10 -8.29 -12.66
C MET A 76 -7.59 -8.23 -12.98
N THR A 77 -8.39 -7.69 -12.06
CA THR A 77 -9.86 -7.58 -12.23
C THR A 77 -10.25 -6.52 -13.25
N GLU A 78 -9.66 -5.33 -13.19
CA GLU A 78 -10.01 -4.20 -14.07
C GLU A 78 -9.65 -4.46 -15.53
N LEU A 79 -8.59 -5.24 -15.77
CA LEU A 79 -8.10 -5.59 -17.10
C LEU A 79 -8.52 -6.99 -17.56
N ASP A 80 -9.28 -7.72 -16.74
CA ASP A 80 -9.77 -9.08 -17.02
C ASP A 80 -8.63 -10.03 -17.46
N LEU A 81 -7.54 -10.03 -16.68
CA LEU A 81 -6.32 -10.77 -17.01
C LEU A 81 -6.33 -12.19 -16.42
N GLU A 82 -5.84 -13.13 -17.21
CA GLU A 82 -5.39 -14.43 -16.70
C GLU A 82 -3.99 -14.32 -16.07
N PRO A 83 -3.63 -15.18 -15.10
CA PRO A 83 -2.32 -15.14 -14.45
C PRO A 83 -1.12 -15.12 -15.39
N GLU A 84 -1.19 -15.82 -16.53
CA GLU A 84 -0.14 -15.88 -17.53
C GLU A 84 0.07 -14.56 -18.29
N GLU A 85 -0.92 -13.67 -18.26
CA GLU A 85 -0.88 -12.36 -18.93
C GLU A 85 -0.27 -11.26 -18.05
N PHE A 86 -0.09 -11.54 -16.75
CA PHE A 86 0.48 -10.58 -15.83
C PHE A 86 1.95 -10.27 -16.16
N ASN A 87 2.25 -8.99 -16.35
CA ASN A 87 3.59 -8.48 -16.59
C ASN A 87 3.98 -7.50 -15.48
N TRP A 88 4.85 -7.94 -14.56
CA TRP A 88 5.23 -7.14 -13.39
C TRP A 88 5.88 -5.80 -13.78
N THR A 89 6.62 -5.74 -14.88
CA THR A 89 7.25 -4.49 -15.35
C THR A 89 6.19 -3.48 -15.79
N ARG A 90 5.16 -3.93 -16.54
CA ARG A 90 4.02 -3.07 -16.92
C ARG A 90 3.23 -2.64 -15.69
N PHE A 91 3.02 -3.53 -14.73
CA PHE A 91 2.34 -3.22 -13.48
C PHE A 91 3.06 -2.11 -12.68
N VAL A 92 4.38 -2.26 -12.48
CA VAL A 92 5.22 -1.27 -11.77
C VAL A 92 5.17 0.09 -12.47
N GLN A 93 5.19 0.11 -13.81
CA GLN A 93 5.07 1.34 -14.60
C GLN A 93 3.67 1.96 -14.50
N TYR A 94 2.62 1.14 -14.60
CA TYR A 94 1.23 1.60 -14.54
C TYR A 94 0.92 2.30 -13.22
N TYR A 95 1.39 1.75 -12.11
CA TYR A 95 1.18 2.31 -10.77
C TYR A 95 2.26 3.29 -10.32
N ASP A 96 3.28 3.57 -11.12
CA ASP A 96 4.44 4.39 -10.75
C ASP A 96 5.02 3.99 -9.38
N LEU A 97 5.44 2.72 -9.27
CA LEU A 97 6.02 2.16 -8.06
C LEU A 97 7.56 2.34 -8.05
N PRO A 98 8.17 2.80 -6.95
CA PRO A 98 9.63 2.94 -6.85
C PRO A 98 10.36 1.60 -7.07
N THR A 99 11.47 1.63 -7.79
CA THR A 99 11.83 0.56 -8.73
C THR A 99 12.65 -0.63 -8.20
N THR A 100 13.28 -0.57 -7.02
CA THR A 100 14.09 -1.72 -6.53
C THR A 100 13.38 -2.55 -5.46
N THR A 101 12.95 -1.95 -4.34
CA THR A 101 12.27 -2.70 -3.26
C THR A 101 10.90 -3.22 -3.68
N ASN A 102 10.17 -2.48 -4.52
CA ASN A 102 8.82 -2.92 -4.92
C ASN A 102 8.83 -4.00 -6.00
N ALA A 103 9.89 -4.15 -6.80
CA ALA A 103 9.91 -5.16 -7.86
C ALA A 103 9.93 -6.59 -7.31
N GLU A 104 10.70 -6.83 -6.23
CA GLU A 104 10.72 -8.12 -5.53
C GLU A 104 9.40 -8.38 -4.81
N MET A 105 8.83 -7.35 -4.16
CA MET A 105 7.52 -7.46 -3.50
C MET A 105 6.41 -7.75 -4.50
N VAL A 106 6.37 -7.09 -5.66
CA VAL A 106 5.36 -7.36 -6.70
C VAL A 106 5.40 -8.82 -7.15
N GLN A 107 6.60 -9.35 -7.45
CA GLN A 107 6.73 -10.75 -7.86
C GLN A 107 6.31 -11.72 -6.75
N SER A 108 6.73 -11.45 -5.51
CA SER A 108 6.35 -12.26 -4.34
C SER A 108 4.84 -12.25 -4.09
N GLU A 109 4.21 -11.08 -4.07
CA GLU A 109 2.77 -10.93 -3.83
C GLU A 109 1.94 -11.49 -4.99
N PHE A 110 2.44 -11.41 -6.22
CA PHE A 110 1.78 -12.03 -7.37
C PHE A 110 1.84 -13.57 -7.31
N PHE A 111 2.96 -14.13 -6.87
CA PHE A 111 3.06 -15.58 -6.63
C PHE A 111 2.08 -16.04 -5.55
N ASP A 112 1.96 -15.28 -4.46
CA ASP A 112 0.97 -15.54 -3.42
C ASP A 112 -0.47 -15.42 -3.95
N TYR A 113 -0.75 -14.43 -4.79
CA TYR A 113 -2.06 -14.28 -5.46
C TYR A 113 -2.42 -15.55 -6.24
N ILE A 114 -1.52 -16.07 -7.07
CA ILE A 114 -1.75 -17.32 -7.84
C ILE A 114 -2.01 -18.51 -6.91
N ASN A 115 -1.20 -18.69 -5.87
CA ASN A 115 -1.35 -19.82 -4.96
C ASN A 115 -2.68 -19.82 -4.19
N ASN A 116 -3.31 -18.65 -4.02
CA ASN A 116 -4.61 -18.53 -3.37
C ASN A 116 -5.80 -18.74 -4.33
N LEU A 117 -5.57 -18.87 -5.64
CA LEU A 117 -6.59 -19.20 -6.63
C LEU A 117 -6.80 -20.71 -6.80
N VAL A 118 -5.86 -21.53 -6.33
CA VAL A 118 -5.80 -23.00 -6.51
C VAL A 118 -6.30 -23.74 -5.27
#